data_AF-A0A2E5NV99-F1
#
_entry.id   AF-A0A2E5NV99-F1
#
_cell.length_a   1.000
_cell.length_b   1.000
_cell.length_c   1.000
_cell.angle_alpha   90.00
_cell.angle_beta   90.00
_cell.angle_gamma   90.00
#
_symmetry.space_group_name_H-M   'P 1'
#
loop_
_entity.id
_entity.type
_entity.pdbx_description
1 polymer ?
#
loop_
_entity_poly.entity_id
_entity_poly.type
_entity_poly.pdbx_seq_one_letter_code
_entity_poly.pdbx_strand_id
1 'polypeptide(L)'
;ADIVAQDDKGRTPLHLAAMKKKNSVDVATLLIERGADIVAKDDKGRTPLHYATKSNSLEIARLLIQHGANTDGIDLSWMEDQEDGS
;
A
#
# COMPACT_ATOMS: atom_id res chain seq x y z
N ALA A 1 -14.60 8.65 -8.75
CA ALA A 1 -14.24 7.82 -7.60
C ALA A 1 -13.36 8.66 -6.70
N ASP A 2 -13.64 8.68 -5.41
CA ASP A 2 -12.84 9.45 -4.46
C ASP A 2 -11.58 8.65 -4.10
N ILE A 3 -10.41 9.18 -4.47
CA ILE A 3 -9.11 8.52 -4.25
C ILE A 3 -8.68 8.54 -2.78
N VAL A 4 -9.35 9.35 -1.95
CA VAL A 4 -9.13 9.40 -0.49
C VAL A 4 -10.15 8.58 0.29
N ALA A 5 -11.11 7.92 -0.36
CA ALA A 5 -12.10 7.10 0.33
C ALA A 5 -11.42 5.95 1.09
N GLN A 6 -11.67 5.88 2.40
CA GLN A 6 -11.16 4.83 3.27
C GLN A 6 -12.26 3.81 3.60
N ASP A 7 -11.89 2.55 3.71
CA ASP A 7 -12.77 1.53 4.28
C ASP A 7 -12.78 1.57 5.81
N ASP A 8 -13.54 0.68 6.45
CA ASP A 8 -13.66 0.59 7.92
C ASP A 8 -12.34 0.30 8.67
N LYS A 9 -11.22 0.12 7.94
CA LYS A 9 -9.87 -0.07 8.52
C LYS A 9 -8.90 1.06 8.12
N GLY A 10 -9.41 2.18 7.59
CA GLY A 10 -8.59 3.29 7.12
C GLY A 10 -7.88 3.02 5.79
N ARG A 11 -8.22 1.94 5.07
CA ARG A 11 -7.49 1.56 3.85
C ARG A 11 -7.99 2.33 2.64
N THR A 12 -7.09 3.04 1.98
CA THR A 12 -7.35 3.71 0.69
C THR A 12 -7.43 2.71 -0.47
N PRO A 13 -7.93 3.09 -1.66
CA PRO A 13 -7.94 2.21 -2.82
C PRO A 13 -6.55 1.70 -3.20
N LEU A 14 -5.49 2.47 -2.89
CA LEU A 14 -4.10 2.09 -3.15
C LEU A 14 -3.61 0.98 -2.21
N HIS A 15 -4.06 0.96 -0.94
CA HIS A 15 -3.83 -0.17 -0.04
C HIS A 15 -4.47 -1.46 -0.60
N LEU A 16 -5.71 -1.36 -1.08
CA LEU A 16 -6.44 -2.49 -1.64
C LEU A 16 -5.78 -3.01 -2.93
N ALA A 17 -5.29 -2.10 -3.79
CA ALA A 17 -4.51 -2.47 -4.96
C ALA A 17 -3.22 -3.22 -4.57
N ALA A 18 -2.50 -2.72 -3.57
CA ALA A 18 -1.27 -3.35 -3.07
C ALA A 18 -1.48 -4.73 -2.42
N MET A 19 -2.68 -5.03 -1.92
CA MET A 19 -3.05 -6.36 -1.39
C MET A 19 -3.33 -7.41 -2.49
N LYS A 20 -3.58 -6.99 -3.73
CA LYS A 20 -3.97 -7.89 -4.81
C LYS A 20 -2.73 -8.34 -5.57
N LYS A 21 -2.66 -9.64 -5.92
CA LYS A 21 -1.53 -10.26 -6.65
C LYS A 21 -1.64 -10.20 -8.18
N LYS A 22 -2.82 -9.98 -8.75
CA LYS A 22 -3.06 -10.00 -10.20
C LYS A 22 -3.83 -8.75 -10.63
N ASN A 23 -3.38 -8.13 -11.73
CA ASN A 23 -4.00 -6.96 -12.39
C ASN A 23 -4.10 -5.69 -11.54
N SER A 24 -3.35 -5.61 -10.44
CA SER A 24 -3.37 -4.48 -9.52
C SER A 24 -2.29 -3.43 -9.82
N VAL A 25 -1.35 -3.73 -10.72
CA VAL A 25 -0.32 -2.77 -11.17
C VAL A 25 -0.97 -1.63 -11.95
N ASP A 26 -1.78 -1.93 -12.97
CA ASP A 26 -2.47 -0.90 -13.77
C ASP A 26 -3.40 -0.03 -12.90
N VAL A 27 -4.07 -0.65 -11.92
CA VAL A 27 -4.93 0.05 -10.97
C VAL A 27 -4.10 0.95 -10.05
N ALA A 28 -2.98 0.45 -9.51
CA ALA A 28 -2.08 1.24 -8.68
C ALA A 28 -1.50 2.43 -9.46
N THR A 29 -1.06 2.21 -10.70
CA THR A 29 -0.56 3.27 -11.59
C THR A 29 -1.62 4.33 -11.82
N LEU A 30 -2.85 3.94 -12.19
CA LEU A 30 -3.93 4.88 -12.40
C LEU A 30 -4.27 5.68 -11.14
N LEU A 31 -4.24 5.05 -9.96
CA LEU A 31 -4.48 5.73 -8.69
C LEU A 31 -3.40 6.76 -8.40
N ILE A 32 -2.13 6.41 -8.62
CA ILE A 32 -0.98 7.31 -8.42
C ILE A 32 -1.03 8.48 -9.39
N GLU A 33 -1.33 8.24 -10.67
CA GLU A 33 -1.51 9.29 -11.69
C GLU A 33 -2.64 10.25 -11.35
N ARG A 34 -3.67 9.77 -10.64
CA ARG A 34 -4.77 10.60 -10.14
C ARG A 34 -4.44 11.35 -8.85
N GLY A 35 -3.24 11.20 -8.30
CA GLY A 35 -2.78 11.88 -7.09
C GLY A 35 -3.16 11.15 -5.81
N ALA A 36 -3.34 9.83 -5.84
CA ALA A 36 -3.54 9.05 -4.62
C ALA A 36 -2.33 9.19 -3.69
N ASP A 37 -2.60 9.32 -2.38
CA ASP A 37 -1.55 9.39 -1.38
C ASP A 37 -0.85 8.04 -1.22
N ILE A 38 0.38 7.98 -1.70
CA ILE A 38 1.25 6.79 -1.69
C ILE A 38 1.83 6.48 -0.31
N VAL A 39 1.81 7.45 0.61
CA VAL A 39 2.26 7.32 2.00
C VAL A 39 1.10 7.33 3.00
N ALA A 40 -0.14 7.29 2.52
CA ALA A 40 -1.33 7.18 3.35
C ALA A 40 -1.18 6.02 4.34
N LYS A 41 -1.56 6.26 5.59
CA LYS A 41 -1.55 5.24 6.64
C LYS A 41 -2.96 4.74 6.91
N ASP A 42 -3.09 3.43 7.02
CA ASP A 42 -4.30 2.81 7.56
C ASP A 42 -4.39 2.98 9.09
N ASP A 43 -5.44 2.46 9.72
CA ASP A 43 -5.63 2.57 11.17
C ASP A 43 -4.54 1.86 11.99
N LYS A 44 -3.77 0.97 11.36
CA LYS A 44 -2.62 0.27 11.94
C LYS A 44 -1.29 0.96 11.61
N GLY A 45 -1.31 2.14 11.01
CA GLY A 45 -0.11 2.88 10.61
C GLY A 45 0.59 2.30 9.38
N ARG A 46 0.00 1.33 8.67
CA ARG A 46 0.59 0.66 7.51
C ARG A 46 0.33 1.48 6.27
N THR A 47 1.33 1.53 5.38
CA THR A 47 1.22 2.19 4.08
C THR A 47 0.94 1.17 2.96
N PRO A 48 0.55 1.60 1.75
CA PRO A 48 0.39 0.70 0.61
C PRO A 48 1.65 -0.13 0.33
N LEU A 49 2.84 0.42 0.59
CA LEU A 49 4.11 -0.30 0.42
C LEU A 49 4.27 -1.48 1.39
N HIS A 50 3.73 -1.37 2.61
CA HIS A 50 3.70 -2.49 3.58
C HIS A 50 2.90 -3.66 3.02
N TYR A 51 1.75 -3.36 2.42
CA TYR A 51 0.88 -4.37 1.80
C TYR A 51 1.49 -4.99 0.55
N ALA A 52 2.15 -4.19 -0.29
CA ALA A 52 2.87 -4.68 -1.47
C ALA A 52 3.98 -5.67 -1.07
N THR A 53 4.74 -5.33 -0.02
CA THR A 53 5.78 -6.20 0.55
C THR A 53 5.18 -7.50 1.09
N LYS A 54 4.12 -7.42 1.91
CA LYS A 54 3.43 -8.61 2.46
C LYS A 54 2.85 -9.51 1.36
N SER A 55 2.39 -8.92 0.26
CA SER A 55 1.75 -9.64 -0.84
C SER A 55 2.76 -10.18 -1.86
N ASN A 56 4.06 -9.93 -1.66
CA ASN A 56 5.15 -10.23 -2.59
C ASN A 56 4.92 -9.61 -3.99
N SER A 57 4.31 -8.43 -4.03
CA SER A 57 3.99 -7.70 -5.25
C SER A 57 5.13 -6.75 -5.61
N LEU A 58 6.18 -7.31 -6.22
CA LEU A 58 7.42 -6.60 -6.51
C LEU A 58 7.20 -5.41 -7.46
N GLU A 59 6.30 -5.55 -8.43
CA GLU A 59 5.96 -4.48 -9.38
C GLU A 59 5.28 -3.29 -8.70
N ILE A 60 4.32 -3.54 -7.80
CA ILE A 60 3.66 -2.47 -7.05
C ILE A 60 4.64 -1.81 -6.09
N ALA A 61 5.50 -2.57 -5.43
CA ALA A 61 6.53 -2.01 -4.56
C ALA A 61 7.49 -1.10 -5.34
N ARG A 62 7.94 -1.53 -6.52
CA ARG A 62 8.78 -0.71 -7.42
C ARG A 62 8.06 0.55 -7.87
N LEU A 63 6.79 0.44 -8.26
CA LEU A 63 5.96 1.57 -8.68
C LEU A 63 5.84 2.62 -7.57
N LEU A 64 5.51 2.19 -6.35
CA LEU A 64 5.40 3.08 -5.19
C LEU A 64 6.73 3.78 -4.88
N ILE A 65 7.84 3.04 -4.90
CA ILE A 65 9.19 3.60 -4.68
C ILE A 65 9.56 4.61 -5.77
N GLN A 66 9.28 4.28 -7.04
CA GLN A 66 9.56 5.16 -8.18
C GLN A 66 8.78 6.48 -8.12
N HIS A 67 7.57 6.45 -7.58
CA HIS A 67 6.72 7.64 -7.41
C HIS A 67 6.97 8.39 -6.10
N GLY A 68 8.00 8.04 -5.32
CA GLY A 68 8.43 8.80 -4.15
C GLY A 68 7.88 8.30 -2.81
N ALA A 69 7.46 7.04 -2.71
CA ALA A 69 7.25 6.40 -1.41
C ALA A 69 8.62 6.31 -0.71
N ASN A 70 8.94 7.32 0.09
CA ASN A 70 10.26 7.49 0.67
C ASN A 70 10.63 6.27 1.52
N THR A 71 11.75 5.64 1.19
CA THR A 71 12.26 4.43 1.86
C THR A 71 12.76 4.66 3.29
N ASP A 72 12.77 5.91 3.79
CA ASP A 72 13.16 6.21 5.18
C ASP A 72 12.07 5.89 6.21
N GLY A 73 10.85 5.59 5.78
CA GLY A 73 9.71 5.31 6.65
C GLY A 73 9.38 3.82 6.84
N ILE A 74 10.10 2.91 6.17
CA ILE A 74 10.01 1.47 6.47
C ILE A 74 10.81 1.20 7.74
N ASP A 75 10.29 1.68 8.87
CA ASP A 75 10.59 1.04 10.15
C ASP A 75 10.06 -0.39 10.04
N LEU A 76 10.93 -1.35 9.71
CA LEU A 76 10.59 -2.77 9.54
C LEU A 76 10.16 -3.44 10.85
N SER A 77 10.00 -2.69 11.96
CA SER A 77 9.51 -3.17 13.25
C SER A 77 8.14 -3.89 13.15
N TRP A 78 7.32 -3.59 12.15
CA TRP A 78 6.03 -4.27 11.91
C TRP A 78 6.14 -5.71 11.37
N MET A 79 7.34 -6.19 11.02
CA MET A 79 7.54 -7.60 10.66
C MET A 79 7.55 -8.53 11.88
N GLU A 80 7.73 -8.02 13.11
CA GLU A 80 7.75 -8.86 14.32
C GLU A 80 6.34 -9.20 14.86
N ASP A 81 5.30 -8.43 14.54
CA ASP A 81 3.97 -8.55 15.17
C ASP A 81 2.84 -9.09 14.26
N GLN A 82 3.11 -9.98 13.31
CA GLN A 82 2.04 -10.62 12.52
C GLN A 82 2.11 -12.15 12.49
N GLU A 83 2.24 -12.74 13.68
CA GLU A 83 1.67 -14.04 14.02
C GLU A 83 0.50 -13.87 15.01
N ASP A 84 -0.55 -13.18 14.58
CA ASP A 84 -1.92 -13.46 15.02
C ASP A 84 -2.85 -13.21 13.81
N GLY A 85 -3.83 -14.05 13.50
CA GLY A 85 -4.19 -15.33 14.03
C GLY A 85 -5.15 -16.03 13.06
N SER A 86 -5.26 -17.35 13.26
CA SER A 86 -6.34 -18.26 12.82
C SER A 86 -6.61 -18.41 11.32
#